data_AF-A0A820ESQ0-F1
#
_entry.id   AF-A0A820ESQ0-F1
#
_cell.length_a   1.000
_cell.length_b   1.000
_cell.length_c   1.000
_cell.angle_alpha   90.00
_cell.angle_beta   90.00
_cell.angle_gamma   90.00
#
_symmetry.space_group_name_H-M   'P 1'
#
loop_
_entity.id
_entity.type
_entity.pdbx_description
1 polymer ?
#
loop_
_entity_poly.entity_id
_entity_poly.type
_entity_poly.pdbx_seq_one_letter_code
_entity_poly.pdbx_strand_id
1 'polypeptide(L)'
;YLNDLYTLEYKSNNYSWEQPIIRSMQPIERESHSCVSYRAQIENRSKLIIYGGMNGHRLGDIWSYYLDLSQWTQITASGLAPQPRSLHSSVVLGHRMFVFGGWVPLVSSDRNEQYVNEKEWRCTNTLASLNL
;
A
#
# COMPACT_ATOMS: atom_id res chain seq x y z
N TYR A 1 -15.52 -1.11 0.93
CA TYR A 1 -14.18 -0.50 1.02
C TYR A 1 -14.24 0.69 1.97
N LEU A 2 -13.22 0.91 2.80
CA LEU A 2 -13.09 2.09 3.67
C LEU A 2 -11.69 2.72 3.51
N ASN A 3 -11.54 4.01 3.84
CA ASN A 3 -10.26 4.73 3.89
C ASN A 3 -10.03 5.47 5.21
N ASP A 4 -10.78 5.11 6.26
CA ASP A 4 -10.58 5.66 7.58
C ASP A 4 -9.26 5.18 8.19
N LEU A 5 -8.61 6.07 8.93
CA LEU A 5 -7.41 5.77 9.71
C LEU A 5 -7.74 6.01 11.18
N TYR A 6 -7.40 5.04 12.02
CA TYR A 6 -7.46 5.18 13.46
C TYR A 6 -6.08 4.92 14.07
N THR A 7 -5.73 5.67 15.09
CA THR A 7 -4.52 5.45 15.89
C THR A 7 -4.92 5.02 17.29
N LEU A 8 -4.21 4.01 17.82
CA LEU A 8 -4.36 3.54 19.20
C LEU A 8 -3.14 4.00 19.99
N GLU A 9 -3.35 4.96 20.88
CA GLU A 9 -2.30 5.41 21.80
C GLU A 9 -2.47 4.71 23.15
N TYR A 10 -1.35 4.29 23.75
CA TYR A 10 -1.29 3.88 25.14
C TYR A 10 -0.57 4.94 25.96
N LYS A 11 -1.29 5.56 26.90
CA LYS A 11 -0.76 6.62 27.75
C LYS A 11 -1.34 6.51 29.15
N SER A 12 -0.48 6.64 30.16
CA SER A 12 -0.87 6.62 31.58
C SER A 12 -1.75 5.41 31.96
N ASN A 13 -1.33 4.21 31.56
CA ASN A 13 -2.04 2.95 31.78
C ASN A 13 -3.43 2.83 31.13
N ASN A 14 -3.77 3.66 30.15
CA ASN A 14 -5.03 3.59 29.40
C ASN A 14 -4.79 3.54 27.88
N TYR A 15 -5.70 2.88 27.17
CA TYR A 15 -5.75 2.85 25.72
C TYR A 15 -6.84 3.80 25.21
N SER A 16 -6.51 4.62 24.21
CA SER A 16 -7.48 5.48 23.53
C SER A 16 -7.34 5.38 22.02
N TRP A 17 -8.46 5.10 21.36
CA TRP A 17 -8.57 5.26 19.92
C TRP A 17 -8.86 6.72 19.59
N GLU A 18 -8.17 7.22 18.58
CA GLU A 18 -8.44 8.51 18.00
C GLU A 18 -8.49 8.38 16.47
N GLN A 19 -9.27 9.27 15.85
CA GLN A 19 -9.25 9.44 14.41
C GLN A 19 -8.47 10.74 14.12
N PRO A 20 -7.26 10.67 13.55
CA PRO A 20 -6.49 11.86 13.23
C PRO A 20 -7.22 12.74 12.23
N ILE A 21 -7.14 14.05 12.41
CA ILE A 21 -7.69 15.02 11.45
C ILE A 21 -6.73 15.11 10.27
N ILE A 22 -7.15 14.56 9.13
CA ILE A 22 -6.35 14.55 7.91
C ILE A 22 -6.89 15.60 6.93
N ARG A 23 -6.03 16.54 6.55
CA ARG A 23 -6.37 17.63 5.59
C ARG A 23 -5.70 17.47 4.22
N SER A 24 -4.88 16.44 4.05
CA SER A 24 -4.25 16.12 2.77
C SER A 24 -5.17 15.27 1.89
N MET A 25 -4.79 15.10 0.62
CA MET A 25 -5.33 14.01 -0.20
C MET A 25 -5.01 12.67 0.46
N GLN A 26 -5.92 11.70 0.37
CA GLN A 26 -5.83 10.40 1.03
C GLN A 26 -5.95 9.28 0.00
N PRO A 27 -5.42 8.08 0.29
CA PRO A 27 -5.72 6.91 -0.53
C PRO A 27 -7.23 6.72 -0.65
N ILE A 28 -7.68 6.33 -1.84
CA ILE A 28 -9.06 5.86 -2.01
C ILE A 28 -9.33 4.67 -1.10
N GLU A 29 -10.60 4.48 -0.75
CA GLU A 29 -11.06 3.36 0.06
C GLU A 29 -10.63 2.04 -0.54
N ARG A 30 -10.15 1.11 0.28
CA ARG A 30 -9.55 -0.14 -0.22
C ARG A 30 -9.57 -1.23 0.83
N GLU A 31 -9.51 -2.48 0.39
CA GLU A 31 -9.29 -3.64 1.25
C GLU A 31 -8.05 -4.43 0.82
N SER A 32 -7.57 -5.33 1.68
CA SER A 32 -6.49 -6.28 1.38
C SER A 32 -5.20 -5.66 0.84
N HIS A 33 -4.95 -4.39 1.18
CA HIS A 33 -3.68 -3.71 0.97
C HIS A 33 -2.65 -4.21 1.99
N SER A 34 -1.37 -3.99 1.70
CA SER A 34 -0.33 -4.18 2.72
C SER A 34 0.11 -2.83 3.29
N CYS A 35 0.57 -2.84 4.54
CA CYS A 35 1.06 -1.66 5.24
C CYS A 35 2.36 -2.00 5.97
N VAL A 36 3.36 -1.13 5.87
CA VAL A 36 4.65 -1.24 6.57
C VAL A 36 5.01 0.06 7.25
N SER A 37 5.71 -0.01 8.38
CA SER A 37 6.36 1.15 8.98
C SER A 37 7.77 1.31 8.43
N TYR A 38 8.20 2.57 8.25
CA TYR A 38 9.55 2.90 7.84
C TYR A 38 10.02 4.18 8.53
N ARG A 39 11.25 4.16 9.06
CA ARG A 39 11.91 5.34 9.64
C ARG A 39 12.95 5.85 8.65
N ALA A 40 12.65 6.99 8.03
CA ALA A 40 13.58 7.68 7.14
C ALA A 40 14.78 8.18 7.97
N GLN A 41 15.97 7.66 7.70
CA GLN A 41 17.17 7.97 8.49
C GLN A 41 17.59 9.44 8.34
N ILE A 42 17.50 9.98 7.12
CA ILE A 42 17.92 11.36 6.81
C ILE A 42 16.97 12.38 7.46
N GLU A 43 15.67 12.15 7.33
CA GLU A 43 14.65 13.05 7.90
C GLU A 43 14.45 12.82 9.41
N ASN A 44 14.94 11.69 9.94
CA ASN A 44 14.66 11.18 11.29
C ASN A 44 13.14 11.11 11.60
N ARG A 45 12.33 10.74 10.60
CA ARG A 45 10.86 10.71 10.67
C ARG A 45 10.31 9.34 10.35
N SER A 46 9.24 8.97 11.04
CA SER A 46 8.53 7.71 10.83
C SER A 46 7.33 7.92 9.93
N LYS A 47 7.18 7.03 8.95
CA LYS A 47 6.02 7.00 8.06
C LYS A 47 5.46 5.58 7.94
N LEU A 48 4.16 5.48 7.71
CA LEU A 48 3.52 4.27 7.20
C LEU A 48 3.57 4.30 5.68
N ILE A 49 3.71 3.14 5.05
CA ILE A 49 3.65 3.00 3.59
C ILE A 49 2.63 1.91 3.27
N ILE A 50 1.64 2.27 2.46
CA ILE A 50 0.61 1.37 1.95
C ILE A 50 0.88 1.09 0.47
N TYR A 51 0.73 -0.18 0.07
CA TYR A 51 0.76 -0.58 -1.34
C TYR A 51 -0.44 -1.45 -1.71
N GLY A 52 -1.01 -1.15 -2.87
CA GLY A 52 -2.03 -1.94 -3.53
C GLY A 52 -3.34 -2.08 -2.74
N GLY A 53 -3.91 -3.28 -2.79
CA GLY A 53 -5.27 -3.57 -2.32
C GLY A 53 -6.27 -3.59 -3.47
N MET A 54 -7.55 -3.42 -3.16
CA MET A 54 -8.59 -3.30 -4.18
C MET A 54 -9.75 -2.39 -3.79
N ASN A 55 -10.34 -1.78 -4.82
CA ASN A 55 -11.60 -1.02 -4.81
C ASN A 55 -12.35 -1.28 -6.13
N GLY A 56 -13.09 -2.38 -6.20
CA GLY A 56 -13.70 -2.88 -7.44
C GLY A 56 -12.68 -3.50 -8.40
N HIS A 57 -11.51 -2.87 -8.53
CA HIS A 57 -10.34 -3.32 -9.28
C HIS A 57 -9.10 -3.34 -8.36
N ARG A 58 -8.04 -4.04 -8.77
CA ARG A 58 -6.78 -4.09 -8.01
C ARG A 58 -6.04 -2.77 -8.15
N LEU A 59 -5.43 -2.33 -7.06
CA LEU A 59 -4.65 -1.10 -7.01
C LEU A 59 -3.16 -1.43 -7.06
N GLY A 60 -2.39 -0.55 -7.69
CA GLY A 60 -0.93 -0.61 -7.77
C GLY A 60 -0.27 0.69 -7.34
N ASP A 61 -1.01 1.54 -6.63
CA ASP A 61 -0.53 2.81 -6.09
C ASP A 61 0.21 2.60 -4.75
N ILE A 62 1.06 3.58 -4.43
CA ILE A 62 1.83 3.62 -3.20
C ILE A 62 1.47 4.92 -2.48
N TRP A 63 1.20 4.82 -1.19
CA TRP A 63 0.90 5.96 -0.34
C TRP A 63 1.77 5.94 0.90
N SER A 64 2.25 7.11 1.33
CA SER A 64 2.88 7.26 2.64
C SER A 64 2.10 8.18 3.56
N TYR A 65 2.05 7.83 4.84
CA TYR A 65 1.50 8.66 5.91
C TYR A 65 2.60 9.06 6.87
N TYR A 66 2.87 10.36 6.99
CA TYR A 66 3.78 10.89 8.00
C TYR A 66 3.03 11.05 9.32
N LEU A 67 3.47 10.30 10.35
CA LEU A 67 2.80 10.22 11.66
C LEU A 67 2.76 11.56 12.40
N ASP A 68 3.82 12.35 12.29
CA ASP A 68 3.98 13.63 12.96
C ASP A 68 3.23 14.78 12.28
N LEU A 69 2.98 14.68 10.97
CA LEU A 69 2.23 15.69 10.21
C LEU A 69 0.75 15.34 10.06
N SER A 70 0.37 14.10 10.34
CA SER A 70 -0.96 13.57 10.04
C SER A 70 -1.34 13.77 8.56
N GLN A 71 -0.38 13.53 7.67
CA GLN A 71 -0.51 13.79 6.23
C GLN A 71 -0.17 12.56 5.39
N TRP A 72 -1.07 12.27 4.45
CA TRP A 72 -0.85 11.32 3.37
C TRP A 72 -0.19 12.01 2.18
N THR A 73 0.62 11.25 1.46
CA THR A 73 1.24 11.66 0.19
C THR A 73 1.31 10.45 -0.73
N GLN A 74 0.88 10.61 -1.98
CA GLN A 74 1.03 9.57 -2.98
C GLN A 74 2.49 9.53 -3.44
N ILE A 75 3.09 8.33 -3.43
CA ILE A 75 4.46 8.13 -3.89
C ILE A 75 4.43 7.73 -5.35
N THR A 76 5.21 8.46 -6.17
CA THR A 76 5.52 8.04 -7.54
C THR A 76 6.87 7.34 -7.54
N ALA A 77 6.88 6.06 -7.89
CA ALA A 77 8.10 5.26 -8.00
C ALA A 77 8.50 5.08 -9.47
N SER A 78 9.81 5.10 -9.74
CA SER A 78 10.37 4.80 -11.06
C SER A 78 10.79 3.33 -11.18
N GLY A 79 10.92 2.83 -12.41
CA GLY A 79 11.31 1.45 -12.71
C GLY A 79 10.12 0.53 -12.99
N LEU A 80 10.38 -0.78 -13.05
CA LEU A 80 9.35 -1.78 -13.33
C LEU A 80 8.51 -2.03 -12.07
N ALA A 81 7.33 -1.41 -12.02
CA ALA A 81 6.40 -1.60 -10.91
C ALA A 81 5.76 -3.00 -10.95
N PRO A 82 5.52 -3.62 -9.79
CA PRO A 82 4.65 -4.80 -9.71
C PRO A 82 3.25 -4.49 -10.23
N GLN A 83 2.61 -5.48 -10.88
CA GLN A 83 1.21 -5.37 -11.27
C GLN A 83 0.32 -5.04 -10.05
N PRO A 84 -0.76 -4.26 -10.27
CA PRO A 84 -1.79 -4.04 -9.26
C PRO A 84 -2.23 -5.35 -8.59
N ARG A 85 -2.31 -5.38 -7.26
CA ARG A 85 -2.53 -6.62 -6.52
C ARG A 85 -3.19 -6.42 -5.15
N SER A 86 -3.89 -7.45 -4.69
CA SER A 86 -4.46 -7.56 -3.34
C SER A 86 -4.01 -8.85 -2.64
N LEU A 87 -4.22 -8.95 -1.31
CA LEU A 87 -3.89 -10.14 -0.51
C LEU A 87 -2.41 -10.57 -0.63
N HIS A 88 -1.52 -9.58 -0.78
CA HIS A 88 -0.07 -9.78 -0.82
C HIS A 88 0.55 -9.47 0.54
N SER A 89 1.82 -9.82 0.71
CA SER A 89 2.60 -9.44 1.90
C SER A 89 3.67 -8.42 1.52
N SER A 90 4.04 -7.59 2.49
CA SER A 90 5.14 -6.64 2.35
C SER A 90 5.98 -6.54 3.62
N VAL A 91 7.27 -6.26 3.46
CA VAL A 91 8.20 -6.03 4.58
C VAL A 91 9.23 -4.98 4.18
N VAL A 92 9.74 -4.23 5.16
CA VAL A 92 10.88 -3.33 4.95
C VAL A 92 12.15 -3.95 5.54
N LEU A 93 13.22 -4.01 4.75
CA LEU A 93 14.55 -4.39 5.19
C LEU A 93 15.56 -3.34 4.70
N GLY A 94 16.22 -2.66 5.63
CA GLY A 94 17.07 -1.51 5.33
C GLY A 94 16.27 -0.38 4.68
N HIS A 95 16.68 0.04 3.49
CA HIS A 95 16.04 1.11 2.70
C HIS A 95 15.17 0.54 1.57
N ARG A 96 14.67 -0.70 1.71
CA ARG A 96 13.91 -1.40 0.68
C ARG A 96 12.63 -2.00 1.24
N MET A 97 11.52 -1.73 0.58
CA MET A 97 10.26 -2.44 0.77
C MET A 97 10.20 -3.59 -0.23
N PHE A 98 9.92 -4.79 0.26
CA PHE A 98 9.70 -5.98 -0.54
C PHE A 98 8.20 -6.28 -0.56
N VAL A 99 7.67 -6.65 -1.72
CA VAL A 99 6.29 -7.04 -1.93
C VAL A 99 6.29 -8.43 -2.54
N PHE A 100 5.61 -9.39 -1.90
CA PHE A 100 5.60 -10.78 -2.33
C PHE A 100 4.17 -11.31 -2.45
N GLY A 101 3.96 -12.07 -3.53
CA GLY A 101 2.73 -12.81 -3.75
C GLY A 101 1.52 -11.94 -4.05
N GLY A 102 0.35 -12.47 -3.68
CA GLY A 102 -0.95 -11.83 -3.89
C GLY A 102 -1.62 -12.15 -5.21
N TRP A 103 -2.82 -11.60 -5.35
CA TRP A 103 -3.71 -11.81 -6.49
C TRP A 103 -3.61 -10.65 -7.46
N VAL A 104 -3.30 -10.98 -8.72
CA VAL A 104 -3.21 -10.02 -9.83
C VAL A 104 -4.34 -10.26 -10.84
N PRO A 105 -4.74 -9.24 -11.62
CA PRO A 105 -5.64 -9.43 -12.76
C PRO A 105 -5.11 -10.50 -13.72
N LEU A 106 -6.01 -11.37 -14.20
CA LEU A 106 -5.68 -12.23 -15.33
C LEU A 106 -5.64 -11.39 -16.61
N VAL A 107 -4.46 -11.31 -17.21
CA VAL A 107 -4.28 -10.77 -18.57
C VAL A 107 -4.40 -11.96 -19.51
N SER A 108 -5.53 -12.10 -20.19
CA SER A 108 -5.70 -13.11 -21.23
C SER A 108 -5.01 -12.62 -22.50
N SER A 109 -3.98 -13.34 -22.95
CA SER A 109 -3.18 -12.99 -24.13
C SER A 109 -3.81 -13.48 -25.45
N ASP A 110 -5.14 -13.53 -25.55
CA ASP A 110 -5.80 -14.02 -26.75
C ASP A 110 -6.00 -12.87 -27.76
N ARG A 111 -5.05 -12.80 -28.69
CA ARG A 111 -5.05 -12.03 -29.96
C ARG A 111 -4.98 -10.50 -29.83
N ASN A 112 -3.78 -9.97 -30.01
CA ASN A 112 -3.44 -8.59 -30.39
C ASN A 112 -3.97 -7.40 -29.58
N GLU A 113 -4.78 -7.62 -28.54
CA GLU A 113 -5.22 -6.57 -27.61
C GLU A 113 -5.11 -7.11 -26.17
N GLN A 114 -4.35 -6.41 -25.33
CA GLN A 114 -4.22 -6.71 -23.90
C GLN A 114 -5.53 -6.39 -23.18
N TYR A 115 -6.50 -7.30 -23.25
CA TYR A 115 -7.68 -7.21 -22.41
C TYR A 115 -7.34 -7.73 -21.00
N VAL A 116 -7.39 -6.82 -20.03
CA VAL A 116 -7.37 -7.18 -18.62
C VAL A 116 -8.76 -7.68 -18.26
N ASN A 117 -8.91 -9.00 -18.07
CA ASN A 117 -10.17 -9.56 -17.61
C ASN A 117 -10.27 -9.34 -16.09
N GLU A 118 -10.89 -8.23 -15.69
CA GLU A 118 -11.14 -7.90 -14.28
C GLU A 118 -12.14 -8.85 -13.59
N LYS A 119 -12.58 -9.93 -14.23
CA LYS A 119 -13.39 -10.97 -13.56
C LYS A 119 -12.58 -12.18 -13.14
N GLU A 120 -11.35 -12.33 -13.64
CA GLU A 120 -10.52 -13.51 -13.40
C GLU A 120 -9.16 -13.14 -12.76
N TRP A 121 -8.66 -13.99 -11.87
CA TRP A 121 -7.51 -13.69 -11.01
C TRP A 121 -6.58 -14.89 -10.85
N ARG A 122 -5.29 -14.63 -10.67
CA ARG A 122 -4.31 -15.66 -10.32
C ARG A 122 -3.46 -15.27 -9.11
N CYS A 123 -3.13 -16.27 -8.30
CA CYS A 123 -2.06 -16.13 -7.33
C CYS A 123 -0.71 -16.12 -8.07
N THR A 124 0.18 -15.21 -7.70
CA THR A 124 1.55 -15.18 -8.24
C THR A 124 2.55 -15.47 -7.14
N ASN A 125 3.70 -16.03 -7.50
CA ASN A 125 4.87 -16.17 -6.61
C ASN A 125 5.94 -15.10 -6.92
N THR A 126 5.52 -13.94 -7.46
CA THR A 126 6.45 -12.87 -7.86
C THR A 126 6.93 -12.06 -6.66
N LEU A 127 8.23 -11.77 -6.62
CA LEU A 127 8.85 -10.84 -5.68
C LEU A 127 9.15 -9.52 -6.40
N ALA A 128 8.70 -8.41 -5.83
CA ALA A 128 9.05 -7.06 -6.27
C ALA A 128 9.68 -6.27 -5.12
N SER A 129 10.49 -5.26 -5.44
CA SER A 129 11.14 -4.39 -4.44
C SER A 129 11.03 -2.92 -4.83
N LEU A 130 10.76 -2.07 -3.84
CA LEU A 130 10.76 -0.62 -3.93
C LEU A 130 11.88 -0.05 -3.04
N ASN A 131 12.70 0.86 -3.55
CA ASN A 131 13.68 1.61 -2.75
C ASN A 131 12.96 2.78 -2.05
N LEU A 132 13.22 2.98 -0.75
CA LEU A 132 12.46 3.86 0.15
C LEU A 132 13.22 5.09 0.66
#